data_AF-A0A4Q1SJS3-F1
#
_entry.id   AF-A0A4Q1SJS3-F1
#
_cell.length_a   1.000
_cell.length_b   1.000
_cell.length_c   1.000
_cell.angle_alpha   90.00
_cell.angle_beta   90.00
_cell.angle_gamma   90.00
#
_symmetry.space_group_name_H-M   'P 1'
#
loop_
_entity.id
_entity.type
_entity.pdbx_description
1 polymer ?
#
loop_
_entity_poly.entity_id
_entity_poly.type
_entity_poly.pdbx_seq_one_letter_code
_entity_poly.pdbx_strand_id
1 'polypeptide(L)'
;MTCEKAAEFVSALYDGETVPREAAEHIGQCPACQEQLRTYIEMGVALRRMASLEIPETVPGQAWKAEAAGQGTLKTAIATGWRKGWESMRIPRFAFAAMVAGILVLASGLAMTKVRARSDGSVVMLKILLPDANTPIACPLSLVDKQEQSCDMSSSFGKGPRSYMIKLLGKQDDRLILGIRTTAVTAEEAAAHGNPPITGAPQNQYVFTLGETLRVAMGSFGDMQITGEWTDHMPAFNGEVAMDPGLDDLRIVSPMIVEGGRVLADWEGNSGFAKAANAEAMLYSPGTGRFRFYTSPHPNTTEGTVDKNRVKFEIDGKKYELITGIPITRASKLWVGRDASYHPSRHDYAVLAIGAAGKVDQD
;
A
#
# COMPACT_ATOMS: atom_id res chain seq x y z
N MET A 1 35.31 7.24 18.93
CA MET A 1 34.66 5.95 19.27
C MET A 1 35.69 4.81 19.40
N THR A 2 35.44 3.81 20.25
CA THR A 2 36.23 2.55 20.33
C THR A 2 35.55 1.44 19.52
N CYS A 3 36.31 0.42 19.08
CA CYS A 3 35.75 -0.67 18.27
C CYS A 3 34.61 -1.44 18.98
N GLU A 4 34.71 -1.63 20.29
CA GLU A 4 33.66 -2.31 21.09
C GLU A 4 32.33 -1.55 21.06
N LYS A 5 32.39 -0.20 21.09
CA LYS A 5 31.20 0.65 20.94
C LYS A 5 30.72 0.73 19.49
N ALA A 6 31.63 0.59 18.53
CA ALA A 6 31.28 0.60 17.11
C ALA A 6 30.64 -0.73 16.65
N ALA A 7 30.84 -1.83 17.38
CA ALA A 7 30.44 -3.17 16.96
C ALA A 7 28.92 -3.31 16.70
N GLU A 8 28.07 -2.66 17.51
CA GLU A 8 26.62 -2.66 17.29
C GLU A 8 26.22 -1.90 16.03
N PHE A 9 26.91 -0.79 15.73
CA PHE A 9 26.66 0.02 14.54
C PHE A 9 27.17 -0.63 13.25
N VAL A 10 28.12 -1.57 13.32
CA VAL A 10 28.55 -2.34 12.14
C VAL A 10 27.42 -3.23 11.63
N SER A 11 26.63 -3.84 12.52
CA SER A 11 25.44 -4.62 12.14
C SER A 11 24.35 -3.73 11.56
N ALA A 12 24.02 -2.63 12.26
CA ALA A 12 23.01 -1.67 11.80
C ALA A 12 23.36 -1.10 10.41
N LEU A 13 24.64 -0.79 10.15
CA LEU A 13 25.10 -0.32 8.85
C LEU A 13 24.99 -1.39 7.75
N TYR A 14 25.21 -2.67 8.07
CA TYR A 14 25.01 -3.78 7.14
C TYR A 14 23.53 -3.96 6.75
N ASP A 15 22.62 -3.78 7.70
CA ASP A 15 21.17 -3.88 7.50
C ASP A 15 20.55 -2.64 6.82
N GLY A 16 21.37 -1.61 6.54
CA GLY A 16 20.94 -0.36 5.90
C GLY A 16 20.26 0.62 6.85
N GLU A 17 20.41 0.43 8.16
CA GLU A 17 19.88 1.33 9.17
C GLU A 17 20.72 2.61 9.33
N THR A 18 20.10 3.67 9.84
CA THR A 18 20.78 4.94 10.09
C THR A 18 21.72 4.83 11.28
N VAL A 19 23.01 5.14 11.11
CA VAL A 19 24.01 5.13 12.20
C VAL A 19 24.50 6.54 12.55
N PRO A 20 24.90 6.82 13.81
CA PRO A 20 25.47 8.11 14.19
C PRO A 20 26.73 8.45 13.37
N ARG A 21 26.93 9.75 13.07
CA ARG A 21 28.06 10.22 12.25
C ARG A 21 29.43 9.77 12.78
N GLU A 22 29.62 9.82 14.09
CA GLU A 22 30.88 9.38 14.73
C GLU A 22 31.14 7.88 14.51
N ALA A 23 30.09 7.05 14.51
CA ALA A 23 30.20 5.62 14.24
C ALA A 23 30.53 5.37 12.77
N ALA A 24 29.85 6.05 11.85
CA ALA A 24 30.12 5.95 10.41
C ALA A 24 31.56 6.36 10.06
N GLU A 25 32.05 7.48 10.62
CA GLU A 25 33.42 7.95 10.45
C GLU A 25 34.44 6.93 10.99
N HIS A 26 34.18 6.36 12.18
CA HIS A 26 35.06 5.35 12.77
C HIS A 26 35.08 4.05 11.96
N ILE A 27 33.92 3.53 11.56
CA ILE A 27 33.81 2.32 10.72
C ILE A 27 34.51 2.54 9.37
N GLY A 28 34.42 3.75 8.80
CA GLY A 28 35.09 4.12 7.55
C GLY A 28 36.62 4.21 7.64
N GLN A 29 37.19 4.35 8.84
CA GLN A 29 38.63 4.54 9.04
C GLN A 29 39.32 3.40 9.80
N CYS A 30 38.57 2.55 10.50
CA CYS A 30 39.10 1.48 11.33
C CYS A 30 39.16 0.14 10.57
N PRO A 31 40.36 -0.44 10.30
CA PRO A 31 40.48 -1.69 9.57
C PRO A 31 39.75 -2.88 10.23
N ALA A 32 39.71 -2.94 11.57
CA ALA A 32 39.04 -4.01 12.28
C ALA A 32 37.50 -3.97 12.08
N CYS A 33 36.90 -2.77 12.12
CA CYS A 33 35.47 -2.61 11.86
C CYS A 33 35.11 -2.86 10.40
N GLN A 34 35.98 -2.45 9.46
CA GLN A 34 35.80 -2.75 8.03
C GLN A 34 35.85 -4.26 7.76
N GLU A 35 36.76 -4.98 8.40
CA GLU A 35 36.87 -6.43 8.28
C GLU A 35 35.61 -7.14 8.81
N GLN A 36 35.08 -6.67 9.93
CA GLN A 36 33.83 -7.18 10.49
C GLN A 36 32.63 -6.91 9.57
N LEU A 37 32.53 -5.70 9.01
CA LEU A 37 31.50 -5.35 8.02
C LEU A 37 31.59 -6.23 6.77
N ARG A 38 32.81 -6.46 6.26
CA ARG A 38 33.05 -7.35 5.13
C ARG A 38 32.58 -8.78 5.42
N THR A 39 32.88 -9.29 6.62
CA THR A 39 32.44 -10.61 7.07
C THR A 39 30.92 -10.74 7.05
N TYR A 40 30.18 -9.71 7.50
CA TYR A 40 28.72 -9.68 7.45
C TYR A 40 28.19 -9.69 6.01
N ILE A 41 28.81 -8.91 5.11
CA ILE A 41 28.48 -8.90 3.68
C ILE A 41 28.68 -10.28 3.05
N GLU A 42 29.81 -10.93 3.31
CA GLU A 42 30.12 -12.26 2.78
C GLU A 42 29.15 -13.34 3.28
N MET A 43 28.82 -13.34 4.58
CA MET A 43 27.80 -14.24 5.14
C MET A 43 26.42 -13.97 4.52
N GLY A 44 26.04 -12.70 4.35
CA GLY A 44 24.79 -12.30 3.71
C GLY A 44 24.66 -12.79 2.27
N VAL A 45 25.74 -12.72 1.49
CA VAL A 45 25.79 -13.26 0.13
C VAL A 45 25.68 -14.78 0.15
N ALA A 46 26.36 -15.47 1.08
CA ALA A 46 26.29 -16.92 1.20
C ALA A 46 24.87 -17.39 1.52
N LEU A 47 24.19 -16.75 2.49
CA LEU A 47 22.81 -17.07 2.86
C LEU A 47 21.84 -16.87 1.69
N ARG A 48 21.98 -15.77 0.93
CA ARG A 48 21.16 -15.53 -0.27
C ARG A 48 21.40 -16.57 -1.36
N ARG A 49 22.64 -17.03 -1.54
CA ARG A 49 22.97 -18.13 -2.47
C ARG A 49 22.35 -19.45 -2.02
N MET A 50 22.41 -19.79 -0.73
CA MET A 50 21.78 -21.00 -0.21
C MET A 50 20.25 -20.96 -0.35
N ALA A 51 19.61 -19.83 -0.02
CA ALA A 51 18.18 -19.64 -0.24
C ALA A 51 17.76 -19.75 -1.71
N SER A 52 18.65 -19.40 -2.64
CA SER A 52 18.41 -19.54 -4.09
C SER A 52 18.58 -20.99 -4.59
N LEU A 53 19.41 -21.79 -3.92
CA LEU A 53 19.64 -23.21 -4.24
C LEU A 53 18.58 -24.14 -3.65
N GLU A 54 17.81 -23.67 -2.66
CA GLU A 54 16.73 -24.43 -2.02
C GLU A 54 15.35 -24.19 -2.65
N ILE A 55 15.23 -23.48 -3.77
CA ILE A 55 13.97 -23.43 -4.52
C ILE A 55 13.82 -24.79 -5.21
N PRO A 56 12.87 -25.65 -4.80
CA PRO A 56 12.63 -26.88 -5.52
C PRO A 56 12.11 -26.52 -6.90
N GLU A 57 12.82 -26.94 -7.96
CA GLU A 57 12.25 -26.99 -9.29
C GLU A 57 11.00 -27.88 -9.23
N THR A 58 9.88 -27.30 -9.66
CA THR A 58 8.55 -27.92 -9.75
C THR A 58 7.89 -28.27 -8.41
N VAL A 59 7.08 -27.34 -7.90
CA VAL A 59 5.92 -27.72 -7.07
C VAL A 59 4.84 -28.22 -8.03
N PRO A 60 4.50 -29.53 -8.05
CA PRO A 60 3.33 -29.98 -8.81
C PRO A 60 2.10 -29.30 -8.21
N GLY A 61 1.23 -28.76 -9.07
CA GLY A 61 0.03 -28.03 -8.68
C GLY A 61 -0.82 -28.80 -7.67
N GLN A 62 -0.59 -28.54 -6.38
CA GLN A 62 -1.40 -29.10 -5.32
C GLN A 62 -2.61 -28.19 -5.18
N ALA A 63 -3.70 -28.58 -5.84
CA ALA A 63 -5.00 -27.98 -5.67
C ALA A 63 -5.32 -27.97 -4.17
N TRP A 64 -5.32 -26.78 -3.57
CA TRP A 64 -5.90 -26.58 -2.25
C TRP A 64 -7.40 -26.84 -2.38
N LYS A 65 -7.81 -28.09 -2.12
CA LYS A 65 -9.20 -28.41 -1.84
C LYS A 65 -9.54 -27.76 -0.51
N ALA A 66 -10.18 -26.60 -0.58
CA ALA A 66 -10.86 -25.97 0.53
C ALA A 66 -12.12 -26.78 0.89
N GLU A 67 -11.93 -27.99 1.43
CA GLU A 67 -13.00 -28.75 2.07
C GLU A 67 -12.46 -29.39 3.35
N ALA A 68 -13.17 -29.13 4.45
CA ALA A 68 -13.04 -29.75 5.77
C ALA A 68 -12.01 -29.18 6.78
N ALA A 69 -11.89 -27.86 6.90
CA ALA A 69 -11.48 -27.23 8.18
C ALA A 69 -12.73 -26.82 8.99
N GLY A 70 -13.58 -27.80 9.30
CA GLY A 70 -14.69 -27.59 10.23
C GLY A 70 -14.15 -27.37 11.65
N GLN A 71 -14.68 -26.37 12.36
CA GLN A 71 -14.38 -26.02 13.76
C GLN A 71 -14.43 -27.19 14.78
N GLY A 72 -14.85 -28.40 14.39
CA GLY A 72 -14.91 -29.60 15.23
C GLY A 72 -13.59 -30.38 15.37
N THR A 73 -12.70 -30.37 14.36
CA THR A 73 -11.47 -31.18 14.36
C THR A 73 -10.32 -30.56 15.14
N LEU A 74 -10.25 -29.23 15.21
CA LEU A 74 -9.22 -28.52 15.99
C LEU A 74 -9.42 -28.69 17.50
N LYS A 75 -10.68 -28.67 17.98
CA LYS A 75 -11.00 -28.90 19.40
C LYS A 75 -10.65 -30.32 19.86
N THR A 76 -10.89 -31.32 19.02
CA THR A 76 -10.58 -32.72 19.33
C THR A 76 -9.08 -33.01 19.28
N ALA A 77 -8.34 -32.44 18.32
CA ALA A 77 -6.88 -32.55 18.25
C ALA A 77 -6.18 -31.88 19.45
N ILE A 78 -6.63 -30.68 19.85
CA ILE A 78 -6.11 -29.98 21.03
C ILE A 78 -6.45 -30.77 22.30
N ALA A 79 -7.69 -31.23 22.48
CA ALA A 79 -8.07 -31.97 23.68
C ALA A 79 -7.30 -33.30 23.82
N THR A 80 -7.05 -34.01 22.71
CA THR A 80 -6.32 -35.28 22.72
C THR A 80 -4.81 -35.07 22.96
N GLY A 81 -4.23 -34.01 22.41
CA GLY A 81 -2.84 -33.60 22.68
C GLY A 81 -2.62 -33.16 24.12
N TRP A 82 -3.55 -32.40 24.69
CA TRP A 82 -3.50 -31.95 26.09
C TRP A 82 -3.63 -33.12 27.08
N ARG A 83 -4.52 -34.08 26.81
CA ARG A 83 -4.68 -35.27 27.67
C ARG A 83 -3.44 -36.17 27.66
N LYS A 84 -2.83 -36.37 26.49
CA LYS A 84 -1.60 -37.17 26.36
C LYS A 84 -0.37 -36.46 26.95
N GLY A 85 -0.34 -35.12 26.92
CA GLY A 85 0.64 -34.31 27.65
C GLY A 85 0.48 -34.39 29.17
N TRP A 86 -0.75 -34.44 29.66
CA TRP A 86 -1.04 -34.58 31.11
C TRP A 86 -0.67 -35.95 31.69
N GLU A 87 -0.80 -37.02 30.91
CA GLU A 87 -0.48 -38.38 31.35
C GLU A 87 1.03 -38.72 31.27
N SER A 88 1.82 -37.97 30.49
CA SER A 88 3.26 -38.23 30.28
C SER A 88 4.22 -37.24 30.94
N MET A 89 3.72 -36.14 31.52
CA MET A 89 4.58 -35.14 32.14
C MET A 89 5.08 -35.58 33.52
N ARG A 90 6.39 -35.88 33.59
CA ARG A 90 7.17 -36.04 34.83
C ARG A 90 7.44 -34.73 35.60
N ILE A 91 6.93 -33.60 35.10
CA ILE A 91 7.17 -32.27 35.68
C ILE A 91 6.12 -32.03 36.78
N PRO A 92 6.51 -31.59 38.00
CA PRO A 92 5.56 -31.24 39.05
C PRO A 92 4.54 -30.21 38.52
N ARG A 93 3.24 -30.44 38.76
CA ARG A 93 2.13 -29.63 38.24
C ARG A 93 2.30 -28.12 38.50
N PHE A 94 2.93 -27.76 39.62
CA PHE A 94 3.22 -26.38 39.98
C PHE A 94 4.23 -25.70 39.03
N ALA A 95 5.25 -26.41 38.55
CA ALA A 95 6.25 -25.84 37.64
C ALA A 95 5.66 -25.57 36.25
N PHE A 96 4.77 -26.45 35.77
CA PHE A 96 4.05 -26.22 34.51
C PHE A 96 3.09 -25.03 34.62
N ALA A 97 2.32 -24.94 35.72
CA ALA A 97 1.43 -23.81 35.96
C ALA A 97 2.21 -22.48 36.06
N ALA A 98 3.36 -22.48 36.74
CA ALA A 98 4.23 -21.31 36.84
C ALA A 98 4.82 -20.91 35.48
N MET A 99 5.19 -21.88 34.64
CA MET A 99 5.70 -21.63 33.29
C MET A 99 4.62 -21.04 32.38
N VAL A 100 3.40 -21.59 32.39
CA VAL A 100 2.27 -21.05 31.62
C VAL A 100 1.90 -19.65 32.10
N ALA A 101 1.85 -19.42 33.42
CA ALA A 101 1.63 -18.10 33.98
C ALA A 101 2.74 -17.12 33.56
N GLY A 102 4.00 -17.55 33.61
CA GLY A 102 5.15 -16.76 33.14
C GLY A 102 5.07 -16.40 31.67
N ILE A 103 4.68 -17.35 30.80
CA ILE A 103 4.46 -17.10 29.36
C ILE A 103 3.30 -16.12 29.17
N LEU A 104 2.19 -16.27 29.89
CA LEU A 104 1.05 -15.35 29.79
C LEU A 104 1.41 -13.94 30.27
N VAL A 105 2.18 -13.81 31.35
CA VAL A 105 2.68 -12.52 31.86
C VAL A 105 3.67 -11.88 30.89
N LEU A 106 4.59 -12.66 30.32
CA LEU A 106 5.54 -12.18 29.31
C LEU A 106 4.83 -11.77 28.01
N ALA A 107 3.85 -12.56 27.56
CA ALA A 107 3.08 -12.27 26.35
C ALA A 107 2.19 -11.03 26.52
N SER A 108 1.58 -10.84 27.69
CA SER A 108 0.81 -9.62 28.00
C SER A 108 1.71 -8.38 28.14
N GLY A 109 2.91 -8.54 28.71
CA GLY A 109 3.93 -7.48 28.73
C GLY A 109 4.44 -7.09 27.34
N LEU A 110 4.64 -8.07 26.44
CA LEU A 110 5.02 -7.85 25.04
C LEU A 110 3.90 -7.15 24.23
N ALA A 111 2.64 -7.48 24.49
CA ALA A 111 1.51 -6.81 23.83
C ALA A 111 1.41 -5.33 24.23
N MET A 112 1.60 -4.99 25.51
CA MET A 112 1.59 -3.60 25.98
C MET A 112 2.81 -2.80 25.51
N THR A 113 4.00 -3.42 25.45
CA THR A 113 5.23 -2.75 24.99
C THR A 113 5.22 -2.51 23.48
N LYS A 114 4.64 -3.40 22.67
CA LYS A 114 4.50 -3.21 21.22
C LYS A 114 3.60 -2.01 20.85
N VAL A 115 2.61 -1.70 21.69
CA VAL A 115 1.72 -0.53 21.52
C VAL A 115 2.45 0.78 21.89
N ARG A 116 3.33 0.77 22.89
CA ARG A 116 4.10 1.98 23.29
C ARG A 116 5.38 2.22 22.50
N ALA A 117 6.09 1.18 22.05
CA ALA A 117 7.39 1.34 21.39
C ALA A 117 7.32 2.03 20.01
N ARG A 118 6.13 2.25 19.47
CA ARG A 118 5.92 3.00 18.22
C ARG A 118 5.16 4.33 18.39
N SER A 119 4.91 4.79 19.62
CA SER A 119 4.19 6.06 19.85
C SER A 119 4.92 7.30 19.32
N ASP A 120 6.22 7.18 19.01
CA ASP A 120 7.06 8.26 18.50
C ASP A 120 7.11 8.35 16.97
N GLY A 121 6.32 7.52 16.26
CA GLY A 121 6.20 7.60 14.81
C GLY A 121 5.75 9.00 14.35
N SER A 122 6.40 9.52 13.31
CA SER A 122 6.04 10.79 12.67
C SER A 122 4.90 10.63 11.64
N VAL A 123 4.58 9.39 11.27
CA VAL A 123 3.59 9.03 10.27
C VAL A 123 2.61 8.02 10.86
N VAL A 124 1.31 8.26 10.64
CA VAL A 124 0.26 7.27 10.90
C VAL A 124 -0.15 6.62 9.58
N MET A 125 -0.16 5.29 9.55
CA MET A 125 -0.72 4.52 8.45
C MET A 125 -2.16 4.14 8.79
N LEU A 126 -3.14 4.79 8.18
CA LEU A 126 -4.54 4.39 8.27
C LEU A 126 -4.87 3.31 7.23
N LYS A 127 -5.69 2.34 7.61
CA LYS A 127 -6.26 1.32 6.73
C LYS A 127 -7.77 1.49 6.72
N ILE A 128 -8.32 1.77 5.56
CA ILE A 128 -9.71 2.18 5.36
C ILE A 128 -10.45 1.09 4.60
N LEU A 129 -11.42 0.45 5.25
CA LEU A 129 -12.27 -0.57 4.65
C LEU A 129 -13.66 0.02 4.40
N LEU A 130 -14.04 0.10 3.12
CA LEU A 130 -15.38 0.55 2.72
C LEU A 130 -16.39 -0.60 2.85
N PRO A 131 -17.69 -0.32 3.05
CA PRO A 131 -18.73 -1.32 3.27
C PRO A 131 -18.79 -2.47 2.24
N ASP A 132 -18.46 -2.19 0.98
CA ASP A 132 -18.49 -3.17 -0.12
C ASP A 132 -17.09 -3.50 -0.68
N ALA A 133 -16.02 -3.09 0.00
CA ALA A 133 -14.66 -3.37 -0.42
C ALA A 133 -14.10 -4.58 0.32
N ASN A 134 -13.36 -5.44 -0.39
CA ASN A 134 -12.67 -6.59 0.21
C ASN A 134 -11.23 -6.26 0.63
N THR A 135 -10.70 -5.13 0.16
CA THR A 135 -9.32 -4.73 0.39
C THR A 135 -9.31 -3.36 1.06
N PRO A 136 -8.59 -3.20 2.20
CA PRO A 136 -8.42 -1.91 2.83
C PRO A 136 -7.53 -1.01 1.96
N ILE A 137 -7.84 0.28 1.99
CA ILE A 137 -7.11 1.34 1.29
C ILE A 137 -6.17 1.99 2.29
N ALA A 138 -4.90 2.09 1.94
CA ALA A 138 -3.91 2.75 2.77
C ALA A 138 -4.03 4.27 2.64
N CYS A 139 -3.97 4.95 3.76
CA CYS A 139 -3.99 6.41 3.88
C CYS A 139 -2.91 6.79 4.89
N PRO A 140 -1.67 7.02 4.45
CA PRO A 140 -0.65 7.52 5.33
C PRO A 140 -0.89 9.02 5.58
N LEU A 141 -0.64 9.46 6.82
CA LEU A 141 -0.72 10.87 7.20
C LEU A 141 0.51 11.24 8.03
N SER A 142 1.12 12.38 7.73
CA SER A 142 2.29 12.90 8.44
C SER A 142 1.91 13.91 9.51
N LEU A 143 2.48 13.77 10.70
CA LEU A 143 2.42 14.80 11.74
C LEU A 143 3.34 15.99 11.44
N VAL A 144 4.39 15.77 10.64
CA VAL A 144 5.46 16.73 10.42
C VAL A 144 5.28 17.46 9.10
N ASP A 145 4.94 16.73 8.05
CA ASP A 145 4.72 17.29 6.72
C ASP A 145 3.26 17.69 6.54
N LYS A 146 3.02 19.00 6.39
CA LYS A 146 1.68 19.57 6.22
C LYS A 146 1.04 19.21 4.89
N GLN A 147 1.82 18.87 3.87
CA GLN A 147 1.28 18.45 2.58
C GLN A 147 0.68 17.04 2.67
N GLU A 148 1.25 16.21 3.53
CA GLU A 148 0.82 14.82 3.77
C GLU A 148 -0.11 14.69 5.00
N GLN A 149 -0.80 15.76 5.40
CA GLN A 149 -1.74 15.73 6.53
C GLN A 149 -3.16 15.30 6.14
N SER A 150 -3.40 15.04 4.87
CA SER A 150 -4.71 14.60 4.38
C SER A 150 -4.58 13.54 3.31
N CYS A 151 -5.52 12.62 3.31
CA CYS A 151 -5.77 11.72 2.21
C CYS A 151 -7.23 11.84 1.80
N ASP A 152 -7.50 11.60 0.53
CA ASP A 152 -8.84 11.53 0.00
C ASP A 152 -8.93 10.44 -1.06
N MET A 153 -10.15 10.00 -1.29
CA MET A 153 -10.44 9.03 -2.33
C MET A 153 -11.86 9.27 -2.80
N SER A 154 -12.03 9.27 -4.12
CA SER A 154 -13.33 9.23 -4.79
C SER A 154 -13.40 7.94 -5.60
N SER A 155 -14.53 7.24 -5.52
CA SER A 155 -14.71 5.98 -6.22
C SER A 155 -16.17 5.70 -6.50
N SER A 156 -16.44 4.98 -7.59
CA SER A 156 -17.77 4.53 -7.97
C SER A 156 -17.86 3.01 -7.78
N PHE A 157 -18.56 2.56 -6.75
CA PHE A 157 -18.73 1.12 -6.46
C PHE A 157 -20.19 0.80 -6.09
N GLY A 158 -20.70 -0.30 -6.63
CA GLY A 158 -22.00 -0.85 -6.23
C GLY A 158 -23.14 0.16 -6.41
N LYS A 159 -23.68 0.64 -5.29
CA LYS A 159 -24.89 1.49 -5.21
C LYS A 159 -24.70 2.92 -5.75
N GLY A 160 -23.47 3.36 -5.98
CA GLY A 160 -23.20 4.67 -6.57
C GLY A 160 -21.86 5.28 -6.16
N PRO A 161 -21.61 6.53 -6.58
CA PRO A 161 -20.40 7.28 -6.26
C PRO A 161 -20.27 7.61 -4.78
N ARG A 162 -19.06 7.47 -4.25
CA ARG A 162 -18.70 7.78 -2.86
C ARG A 162 -17.31 8.37 -2.76
N SER A 163 -17.17 9.33 -1.86
CA SER A 163 -15.89 9.98 -1.57
C SER A 163 -15.70 10.14 -0.07
N TYR A 164 -14.45 10.12 0.36
CA TYR A 164 -14.07 10.55 1.69
C TYR A 164 -12.83 11.44 1.63
N MET A 165 -12.66 12.26 2.66
CA MET A 165 -11.43 13.00 2.94
C MET A 165 -11.16 12.89 4.43
N ILE A 166 -9.97 12.41 4.77
CA ILE A 166 -9.50 12.30 6.15
C ILE A 166 -8.33 13.27 6.32
N LYS A 167 -8.44 14.13 7.32
CA LYS A 167 -7.41 15.10 7.67
C LYS A 167 -6.93 14.85 9.09
N LEU A 168 -5.62 14.81 9.28
CA LEU A 168 -5.00 14.81 10.59
C LEU A 168 -5.07 16.22 11.17
N LEU A 169 -5.87 16.41 12.23
CA LEU A 169 -6.04 17.70 12.89
C LEU A 169 -5.07 17.88 14.06
N GLY A 170 -4.63 16.79 14.65
CA GLY A 170 -3.66 16.82 15.74
C GLY A 170 -3.48 15.46 16.41
N LYS A 171 -2.64 15.46 17.44
CA LYS A 171 -2.37 14.33 18.32
C LYS A 171 -2.54 14.80 19.76
N GLN A 172 -3.23 14.00 20.57
CA GLN A 172 -3.38 14.20 22.00
C GLN A 172 -3.01 12.88 22.68
N ASP A 173 -1.86 12.87 23.37
CA ASP A 173 -1.25 11.66 23.92
C ASP A 173 -1.07 10.58 22.83
N ASP A 174 -1.64 9.39 23.04
CA ASP A 174 -1.63 8.28 22.09
C ASP A 174 -2.84 8.28 21.14
N ARG A 175 -3.64 9.36 21.12
CA ARG A 175 -4.85 9.49 20.30
C ARG A 175 -4.66 10.51 19.19
N LEU A 176 -5.27 10.24 18.05
CA LEU A 176 -5.33 11.13 16.91
C LEU A 176 -6.64 11.89 16.90
N ILE A 177 -6.59 13.14 16.48
CA ILE A 177 -7.78 13.92 16.17
C ILE A 177 -7.90 13.94 14.65
N LEU A 178 -8.90 13.25 14.12
CA LEU A 178 -9.17 13.13 12.69
C LEU A 178 -10.37 13.99 12.31
N GLY A 179 -10.24 14.79 11.27
CA GLY A 179 -11.33 15.47 10.60
C GLY A 179 -11.75 14.66 9.39
N ILE A 180 -12.97 14.12 9.40
CA ILE A 180 -13.44 13.21 8.34
C ILE A 180 -14.66 13.82 7.66
N ARG A 181 -14.59 13.87 6.33
CA ARG A 181 -15.70 14.20 5.44
C ARG A 181 -16.05 12.97 4.64
N THR A 182 -17.34 12.73 4.42
CA THR A 182 -17.83 11.64 3.59
C THR A 182 -18.99 12.13 2.74
N THR A 183 -19.00 11.74 1.47
CA THR A 183 -20.17 11.84 0.60
C THR A 183 -20.44 10.47 -0.01
N ALA A 184 -21.72 10.13 -0.14
CA ALA A 184 -22.15 8.97 -0.89
C ALA A 184 -23.53 9.27 -1.46
N VAL A 185 -23.69 9.06 -2.76
CA VAL A 185 -24.94 9.27 -3.49
C VAL A 185 -25.24 8.03 -4.30
N THR A 186 -26.52 7.69 -4.41
CA THR A 186 -26.94 6.58 -5.27
C THR A 186 -26.62 6.89 -6.74
N ALA A 187 -26.49 5.86 -7.57
CA ALA A 187 -26.27 6.04 -9.00
C ALA A 187 -27.38 6.89 -9.67
N GLU A 188 -28.62 6.77 -9.18
CA GLU A 188 -29.77 7.55 -9.64
C GLU A 188 -29.62 9.05 -9.28
N GLU A 189 -29.28 9.34 -8.02
CA GLU A 189 -29.03 10.72 -7.58
C GLU A 189 -27.84 11.35 -8.30
N ALA A 190 -26.77 10.58 -8.51
CA ALA A 190 -25.61 11.03 -9.27
C ALA A 190 -25.96 11.33 -10.74
N ALA A 191 -26.82 10.54 -11.37
CA ALA A 191 -27.30 10.80 -12.72
C ALA A 191 -28.18 12.06 -12.79
N ALA A 192 -29.00 12.31 -11.77
CA ALA A 192 -29.90 13.46 -11.72
C ALA A 192 -29.20 14.78 -11.38
N HIS A 193 -28.21 14.75 -10.48
CA HIS A 193 -27.63 15.95 -9.86
C HIS A 193 -26.10 16.06 -9.98
N GLY A 194 -25.45 15.03 -10.51
CA GLY A 194 -23.99 14.91 -10.50
C GLY A 194 -23.44 14.47 -9.15
N ASN A 195 -22.13 14.23 -9.12
CA ASN A 195 -21.41 13.89 -7.89
C ASN A 195 -21.20 15.14 -7.02
N PRO A 196 -21.66 15.14 -5.76
CA PRO A 196 -21.43 16.28 -4.87
C PRO A 196 -19.94 16.39 -4.53
N PRO A 197 -19.36 17.60 -4.54
CA PRO A 197 -17.96 17.78 -4.18
C PRO A 197 -17.73 17.49 -2.70
N ILE A 198 -16.71 16.69 -2.38
CA ILE A 198 -16.35 16.32 -0.99
C ILE A 198 -16.00 17.55 -0.13
N THR A 199 -15.49 18.62 -0.76
CA THR A 199 -15.16 19.90 -0.10
C THR A 199 -16.38 20.66 0.43
N GLY A 200 -17.58 20.35 -0.07
CA GLY A 200 -18.84 20.88 0.46
C GLY A 200 -19.42 20.08 1.62
N ALA A 201 -18.92 18.85 1.86
CA ALA A 201 -19.45 17.98 2.89
C ALA A 201 -19.01 18.43 4.31
N PRO A 202 -19.86 18.21 5.33
CA PRO A 202 -19.52 18.54 6.70
C PRO A 202 -18.32 17.71 7.18
N GLN A 203 -17.42 18.36 7.92
CA GLN A 203 -16.28 17.70 8.54
C GLN A 203 -16.61 17.36 9.99
N ASN A 204 -16.70 16.07 10.29
CA ASN A 204 -16.87 15.57 11.65
C ASN A 204 -15.50 15.30 12.28
N GLN A 205 -15.36 15.61 13.57
CA GLN A 205 -14.12 15.32 14.30
C GLN A 205 -14.26 14.03 15.10
N TYR A 206 -13.23 13.20 15.03
CA TYR A 206 -13.14 11.93 15.74
C TYR A 206 -11.84 11.88 16.55
N VAL A 207 -11.96 11.44 17.80
CA VAL A 207 -10.81 11.04 18.60
C VAL A 207 -10.58 9.56 18.35
N PHE A 208 -9.43 9.21 17.80
CA PHE A 208 -9.11 7.88 17.32
C PHE A 208 -7.90 7.31 18.04
N THR A 209 -8.06 6.14 18.67
CA THR A 209 -6.96 5.40 19.29
C THR A 209 -6.41 4.39 18.29
N LEU A 210 -5.09 4.39 18.07
CA LEU A 210 -4.46 3.44 17.15
C LEU A 210 -4.58 2.01 17.67
N GLY A 211 -4.78 1.06 16.75
CA GLY A 211 -5.13 -0.34 17.07
C GLY A 211 -6.63 -0.60 17.30
N GLU A 212 -7.44 0.43 17.51
CA GLU A 212 -8.91 0.30 17.55
C GLU A 212 -9.51 0.47 16.14
N THR A 213 -10.78 0.09 16.00
CA THR A 213 -11.56 0.32 14.77
C THR A 213 -12.51 1.49 14.98
N LEU A 214 -12.28 2.58 14.26
CA LEU A 214 -13.22 3.69 14.14
C LEU A 214 -14.24 3.37 13.04
N ARG A 215 -15.53 3.56 13.33
CA ARG A 215 -16.62 3.43 12.35
C ARG A 215 -17.16 4.80 12.01
N VAL A 216 -17.22 5.11 10.72
CA VAL A 216 -17.74 6.37 10.18
C VAL A 216 -18.91 6.07 9.26
N ALA A 217 -20.10 6.53 9.61
CA ALA A 217 -21.30 6.32 8.82
C ALA A 217 -21.21 7.05 7.46
N MET A 218 -21.51 6.33 6.38
CA MET A 218 -21.61 6.87 5.01
C MET A 218 -23.07 6.89 4.52
N GLY A 219 -24.01 7.16 5.42
CA GLY A 219 -25.45 7.17 5.10
C GLY A 219 -25.97 5.77 4.74
N SER A 220 -26.73 5.66 3.65
CA SER A 220 -27.35 4.41 3.18
C SER A 220 -26.35 3.36 2.64
N PHE A 221 -25.08 3.72 2.56
CA PHE A 221 -24.00 2.87 2.08
C PHE A 221 -23.38 2.01 3.19
N GLY A 222 -23.68 2.29 4.47
CA GLY A 222 -23.11 1.60 5.62
C GLY A 222 -21.93 2.34 6.24
N ASP A 223 -21.14 1.64 7.06
CA ASP A 223 -20.05 2.23 7.83
C ASP A 223 -18.68 1.96 7.18
N MET A 224 -17.91 3.03 6.95
CA MET A 224 -16.49 2.93 6.67
C MET A 224 -15.75 2.58 7.96
N GLN A 225 -14.87 1.59 7.90
CA GLN A 225 -14.04 1.17 9.03
C GLN A 225 -12.62 1.71 8.83
N ILE A 226 -12.09 2.38 9.86
CA ILE A 226 -10.74 2.92 9.88
C ILE A 226 -9.99 2.23 11.01
N THR A 227 -8.85 1.63 10.68
CA THR A 227 -7.85 1.17 11.64
C THR A 227 -6.53 1.88 11.35
N GLY A 228 -5.58 1.83 12.26
CA GLY A 228 -4.29 2.47 12.00
C GLY A 228 -3.17 2.01 12.91
N GLU A 229 -1.96 2.20 12.42
CA GLU A 229 -0.70 1.93 13.13
C GLU A 229 0.30 3.05 12.89
N TRP A 230 1.25 3.20 13.82
CA TRP A 230 2.38 4.11 13.65
C TRP A 230 3.44 3.51 12.72
N THR A 231 4.00 4.36 11.88
CA THR A 231 5.17 4.09 11.04
C THR A 231 6.23 5.17 11.27
N ASP A 232 7.49 4.81 11.06
CA ASP A 232 8.65 5.69 11.22
C ASP A 232 8.94 6.53 9.96
N HIS A 233 8.36 6.16 8.82
CA HIS A 233 8.52 6.86 7.55
C HIS A 233 7.21 6.91 6.76
N MET A 234 7.14 7.85 5.82
CA MET A 234 6.09 7.89 4.80
C MET A 234 6.37 6.77 3.80
N PRO A 235 5.41 5.88 3.50
CA PRO A 235 5.63 4.88 2.47
C PRO A 235 5.89 5.58 1.13
N ALA A 236 6.74 4.98 0.29
CA ALA A 236 6.92 5.48 -1.07
C ALA A 236 5.64 5.37 -1.92
N PHE A 237 4.72 4.46 -1.54
CA PHE A 237 3.48 4.19 -2.26
C PHE A 237 2.33 3.88 -1.30
N ASN A 238 1.13 4.33 -1.66
CA ASN A 238 -0.08 4.05 -0.89
C ASN A 238 -0.61 2.65 -1.23
N GLY A 239 -0.38 1.68 -0.32
CA GLY A 239 -1.02 0.36 -0.35
C GLY A 239 -0.07 -0.83 -0.54
N GLU A 240 -0.58 -2.03 -0.26
CA GLU A 240 0.08 -3.30 -0.62
C GLU A 240 -0.08 -3.53 -2.14
N VAL A 241 0.60 -2.72 -2.93
CA VAL A 241 0.70 -2.96 -4.36
C VAL A 241 1.69 -4.10 -4.52
N ALA A 242 1.21 -5.29 -4.90
CA ALA A 242 2.12 -6.34 -5.34
C ALA A 242 3.06 -5.74 -6.38
N MET A 243 4.38 -5.75 -6.19
CA MET A 243 5.29 -4.99 -7.08
C MET A 243 5.34 -5.54 -8.51
N ASP A 244 4.78 -6.74 -8.72
CA ASP A 244 4.77 -7.46 -9.98
C ASP A 244 3.34 -7.57 -10.55
N PRO A 245 3.04 -6.93 -11.70
CA PRO A 245 1.73 -6.99 -12.33
C PRO A 245 1.42 -8.32 -13.01
N GLY A 246 0.13 -8.66 -13.08
CA GLY A 246 -0.37 -9.68 -14.02
C GLY A 246 -0.34 -9.21 -15.47
N LEU A 247 -0.69 -10.11 -16.41
CA LEU A 247 -0.84 -9.76 -17.83
C LEU A 247 -2.04 -8.82 -18.05
N ASP A 248 -3.13 -9.03 -17.33
CA ASP A 248 -4.37 -8.23 -17.41
C ASP A 248 -4.44 -7.14 -16.32
N ASP A 249 -3.32 -6.89 -15.63
CA ASP A 249 -3.21 -5.81 -14.67
C ASP A 249 -2.74 -4.56 -15.41
N LEU A 250 -3.40 -3.43 -15.13
CA LEU A 250 -2.94 -2.09 -15.51
C LEU A 250 -2.74 -1.28 -14.25
N ARG A 251 -1.53 -0.75 -14.07
CA ARG A 251 -1.14 -0.02 -12.87
C ARG A 251 -0.45 1.25 -13.25
N ILE A 252 -0.93 2.35 -12.70
CA ILE A 252 -0.39 3.67 -12.96
C ILE A 252 -0.13 4.32 -11.61
N VAL A 253 1.12 4.67 -11.34
CA VAL A 253 1.55 5.30 -10.08
C VAL A 253 2.46 6.45 -10.42
N SER A 254 2.10 7.65 -9.96
CA SER A 254 2.76 8.93 -10.23
C SER A 254 3.17 9.05 -11.70
N PRO A 255 2.21 8.99 -12.65
CA PRO A 255 2.57 8.98 -14.05
C PRO A 255 3.11 10.33 -14.50
N MET A 256 3.98 10.27 -15.51
CA MET A 256 4.52 11.41 -16.21
C MET A 256 4.47 11.14 -17.72
N ILE A 257 4.04 12.13 -18.50
CA ILE A 257 4.09 12.08 -19.96
C ILE A 257 5.21 12.97 -20.46
N VAL A 258 6.08 12.40 -21.28
CA VAL A 258 7.22 13.08 -21.91
C VAL A 258 7.02 13.08 -23.42
N GLU A 259 7.25 14.21 -24.08
CA GLU A 259 7.25 14.37 -25.54
C GLU A 259 8.62 14.88 -25.97
N GLY A 260 9.34 14.10 -26.80
CA GLY A 260 10.66 14.51 -27.31
C GLY A 260 11.67 14.89 -26.22
N GLY A 261 11.58 14.29 -25.03
CA GLY A 261 12.45 14.59 -23.87
C GLY A 261 11.97 15.73 -22.97
N ARG A 262 10.83 16.37 -23.27
CA ARG A 262 10.21 17.40 -22.43
C ARG A 262 9.02 16.85 -21.66
N VAL A 263 8.94 17.10 -20.36
CA VAL A 263 7.76 16.77 -19.55
C VAL A 263 6.57 17.62 -20.01
N LEU A 264 5.49 16.97 -20.43
CA LEU A 264 4.24 17.61 -20.80
C LEU A 264 3.29 17.76 -19.62
N ALA A 265 3.23 16.71 -18.81
CA ALA A 265 2.36 16.64 -17.65
C ALA A 265 2.94 15.65 -16.63
N ASP A 266 2.73 15.98 -15.37
CA ASP A 266 3.16 15.23 -14.20
C ASP A 266 1.97 15.09 -13.25
N TRP A 267 1.66 13.86 -12.88
CA TRP A 267 0.60 13.53 -11.92
C TRP A 267 1.22 12.91 -10.67
N GLU A 268 2.31 13.49 -10.17
CA GLU A 268 2.92 13.14 -8.87
C GLU A 268 1.85 12.86 -7.80
N GLY A 269 2.07 11.80 -7.02
CA GLY A 269 1.14 11.33 -5.98
C GLY A 269 -0.12 10.59 -6.47
N ASN A 270 -0.55 10.75 -7.73
CA ASN A 270 -1.74 10.05 -8.22
C ASN A 270 -1.45 8.57 -8.48
N SER A 271 -2.39 7.69 -8.17
CA SER A 271 -2.26 6.27 -8.49
C SER A 271 -3.60 5.62 -8.79
N GLY A 272 -3.53 4.51 -9.50
CA GLY A 272 -4.69 3.72 -9.86
C GLY A 272 -4.31 2.32 -10.32
N PHE A 273 -5.20 1.36 -10.04
CA PHE A 273 -5.04 -0.05 -10.37
C PHE A 273 -6.33 -0.60 -10.98
N ALA A 274 -6.23 -1.32 -12.10
CA ALA A 274 -7.32 -2.10 -12.64
C ALA A 274 -6.83 -3.51 -12.99
N LYS A 275 -7.70 -4.48 -12.75
CA LYS A 275 -7.47 -5.89 -13.10
C LYS A 275 -8.63 -6.38 -13.95
N ALA A 276 -8.48 -6.26 -15.27
CA ALA A 276 -9.48 -6.64 -16.24
C ALA A 276 -8.80 -6.86 -17.59
N ALA A 277 -9.30 -7.83 -18.38
CA ALA A 277 -8.78 -8.12 -19.72
C ALA A 277 -8.85 -6.92 -20.69
N ASN A 278 -9.71 -5.94 -20.39
CA ASN A 278 -9.86 -4.68 -21.10
C ASN A 278 -9.69 -3.48 -20.16
N ALA A 279 -8.77 -3.58 -19.19
CA ALA A 279 -8.45 -2.46 -18.31
C ALA A 279 -8.01 -1.22 -19.12
N GLU A 280 -8.45 -0.07 -18.64
CA GLU A 280 -8.21 1.25 -19.20
C GLU A 280 -7.72 2.20 -18.11
N ALA A 281 -6.69 2.99 -18.41
CA ALA A 281 -6.30 4.17 -17.65
C ALA A 281 -6.46 5.43 -18.50
N MET A 282 -6.99 6.49 -17.90
CA MET A 282 -7.18 7.80 -18.51
C MET A 282 -6.40 8.84 -17.73
N LEU A 283 -5.56 9.60 -18.43
CA LEU A 283 -4.75 10.69 -17.88
C LEU A 283 -5.12 11.98 -18.60
N TYR A 284 -5.64 12.96 -17.86
CA TYR A 284 -5.96 14.29 -18.38
C TYR A 284 -5.10 15.35 -17.69
N SER A 285 -4.58 16.30 -18.48
CA SER A 285 -3.97 17.51 -17.97
C SER A 285 -4.39 18.71 -18.83
N PRO A 286 -4.76 19.86 -18.22
CA PRO A 286 -5.04 21.09 -18.94
C PRO A 286 -3.92 21.43 -19.93
N GLY A 287 -4.28 21.86 -21.13
CA GLY A 287 -3.36 22.23 -22.21
C GLY A 287 -2.68 21.06 -22.94
N THR A 288 -2.62 19.87 -22.34
CA THR A 288 -2.03 18.67 -22.97
C THR A 288 -3.10 17.78 -23.62
N GLY A 289 -4.31 17.79 -23.05
CA GLY A 289 -5.44 16.96 -23.44
C GLY A 289 -5.50 15.66 -22.64
N ARG A 290 -6.14 14.65 -23.21
CA ARG A 290 -6.37 13.35 -22.57
C ARG A 290 -5.59 12.24 -23.28
N PHE A 291 -4.90 11.41 -22.51
CA PHE A 291 -4.33 10.14 -22.94
C PHE A 291 -5.14 8.98 -22.37
N ARG A 292 -5.29 7.91 -23.17
CA ARG A 292 -5.99 6.68 -22.77
C ARG A 292 -5.07 5.50 -23.04
N PHE A 293 -4.92 4.61 -22.08
CA PHE A 293 -4.06 3.42 -22.15
C PHE A 293 -4.92 2.19 -21.92
N TYR A 294 -4.92 1.26 -22.87
CA TYR A 294 -5.71 0.04 -22.81
C TYR A 294 -4.81 -1.18 -22.79
N THR A 295 -5.26 -2.24 -22.11
CA THR A 295 -4.64 -3.58 -22.10
C THR A 295 -5.08 -4.46 -23.27
N SER A 296 -5.98 -3.97 -24.12
CA SER A 296 -6.48 -4.67 -25.31
C SER A 296 -6.65 -3.70 -26.49
N PRO A 297 -6.68 -4.19 -27.75
CA PRO A 297 -6.93 -3.34 -28.92
C PRO A 297 -8.20 -2.50 -28.79
N HIS A 298 -8.10 -1.22 -29.13
CA HIS A 298 -9.21 -0.27 -29.03
C HIS A 298 -9.25 0.66 -30.26
N PRO A 299 -10.44 1.07 -30.75
CA PRO A 299 -10.53 2.04 -31.84
C PRO A 299 -9.76 3.34 -31.56
N ASN A 300 -9.18 3.92 -32.61
CA ASN A 300 -8.43 5.19 -32.57
C ASN A 300 -7.22 5.18 -31.61
N THR A 301 -6.56 4.03 -31.51
CA THR A 301 -5.33 3.87 -30.72
C THR A 301 -4.16 3.44 -31.58
N THR A 302 -2.96 3.76 -31.12
CA THR A 302 -1.69 3.26 -31.64
C THR A 302 -1.11 2.22 -30.68
N GLU A 303 -0.18 1.40 -31.14
CA GLU A 303 0.52 0.46 -30.27
C GLU A 303 1.66 1.17 -29.52
N GLY A 304 1.69 1.00 -28.20
CA GLY A 304 2.78 1.39 -27.33
C GLY A 304 3.57 0.18 -26.85
N THR A 305 4.89 0.28 -26.84
CA THR A 305 5.78 -0.76 -26.32
C THR A 305 6.00 -0.56 -24.83
N VAL A 306 5.75 -1.60 -24.04
CA VAL A 306 5.95 -1.60 -22.58
C VAL A 306 7.35 -2.12 -22.25
N ASP A 307 8.08 -1.39 -21.43
CA ASP A 307 9.33 -1.82 -20.81
C ASP A 307 9.30 -1.43 -19.32
N LYS A 308 8.97 -2.41 -18.47
CA LYS A 308 8.80 -2.24 -17.02
C LYS A 308 7.80 -1.12 -16.66
N ASN A 309 8.31 0.04 -16.26
CA ASN A 309 7.56 1.21 -15.82
C ASN A 309 7.45 2.28 -16.92
N ARG A 310 7.71 1.92 -18.17
CA ARG A 310 7.70 2.83 -19.32
C ARG A 310 6.82 2.30 -20.43
N VAL A 311 6.10 3.20 -21.10
CA VAL A 311 5.41 2.92 -22.37
C VAL A 311 5.89 3.92 -23.41
N LYS A 312 6.49 3.44 -24.48
CA LYS A 312 6.94 4.26 -25.62
C LYS A 312 5.95 4.12 -26.76
N PHE A 313 5.48 5.24 -27.29
CA PHE A 313 4.47 5.25 -28.35
C PHE A 313 4.62 6.48 -29.24
N GLU A 314 4.01 6.43 -30.44
CA GLU A 314 4.04 7.52 -31.41
C GLU A 314 2.62 7.84 -31.89
N ILE A 315 2.22 9.10 -31.77
CA ILE A 315 0.92 9.61 -32.21
C ILE A 315 1.18 10.86 -33.05
N ASP A 316 0.58 10.94 -34.23
CA ASP A 316 0.72 12.07 -35.17
C ASP A 316 2.18 12.43 -35.48
N GLY A 317 3.05 11.43 -35.62
CA GLY A 317 4.48 11.61 -35.90
C GLY A 317 5.31 12.12 -34.72
N LYS A 318 4.71 12.24 -33.53
CA LYS A 318 5.38 12.70 -32.31
C LYS A 318 5.60 11.55 -31.35
N LYS A 319 6.82 11.46 -30.82
CA LYS A 319 7.24 10.42 -29.88
C LYS A 319 6.92 10.82 -28.45
N TYR A 320 6.21 9.93 -27.78
CA TYR A 320 5.81 10.06 -26.40
C TYR A 320 6.37 8.92 -25.55
N GLU A 321 6.53 9.21 -24.27
CA GLU A 321 6.82 8.21 -23.25
C GLU A 321 5.94 8.46 -22.03
N LEU A 322 5.21 7.42 -21.60
CA LEU A 322 4.64 7.36 -20.27
C LEU A 322 5.67 6.74 -19.33
N ILE A 323 5.93 7.38 -18.20
CA ILE A 323 6.79 6.87 -17.13
C ILE A 323 5.95 6.78 -15.85
N THR A 324 6.06 5.68 -15.12
CA THR A 324 5.40 5.47 -13.83
C THR A 324 6.40 5.10 -12.73
N GLY A 325 6.01 5.21 -11.47
CA GLY A 325 6.85 4.86 -10.32
C GLY A 325 7.10 3.34 -10.17
N ILE A 326 6.26 2.49 -10.76
CA ILE A 326 6.33 1.02 -10.69
C ILE A 326 6.02 0.37 -12.05
N PRO A 327 6.31 -0.93 -12.25
CA PRO A 327 5.93 -1.65 -13.47
C PRO A 327 4.42 -1.58 -13.76
N ILE A 328 4.08 -1.31 -15.02
CA ILE A 328 2.71 -0.96 -15.44
C ILE A 328 1.84 -2.21 -15.65
N THR A 329 2.39 -3.18 -16.37
CA THR A 329 1.75 -4.44 -16.77
C THR A 329 2.84 -5.45 -17.15
N ARG A 330 2.52 -6.76 -17.16
CA ARG A 330 3.38 -7.78 -17.79
C ARG A 330 3.17 -7.91 -19.30
N ALA A 331 2.13 -7.28 -19.86
CA ALA A 331 1.97 -7.24 -21.30
C ALA A 331 3.15 -6.48 -21.94
N SER A 332 3.65 -6.95 -23.08
CA SER A 332 4.72 -6.27 -23.82
C SER A 332 4.23 -5.01 -24.55
N LYS A 333 2.90 -4.84 -24.64
CA LYS A 333 2.23 -3.82 -25.45
C LYS A 333 1.01 -3.29 -24.72
N LEU A 334 0.73 -2.00 -24.94
CA LEU A 334 -0.52 -1.35 -24.60
C LEU A 334 -1.04 -0.61 -25.83
N TRP A 335 -2.32 -0.26 -25.84
CA TRP A 335 -2.93 0.52 -26.90
C TRP A 335 -3.17 1.93 -26.36
N VAL A 336 -2.68 2.94 -27.09
CA VAL A 336 -2.63 4.31 -26.62
C VAL A 336 -3.46 5.21 -27.53
N GLY A 337 -4.45 5.89 -26.95
CA GLY A 337 -5.23 6.92 -27.61
C GLY A 337 -4.88 8.30 -27.06
N ARG A 338 -5.04 9.34 -27.89
CA ARG A 338 -4.92 10.74 -27.46
C ARG A 338 -6.07 11.56 -28.02
N ASP A 339 -6.65 12.37 -27.16
CA ASP A 339 -7.64 13.39 -27.49
C ASP A 339 -7.10 14.75 -27.01
N ALA A 340 -6.40 15.45 -27.90
CA ALA A 340 -5.75 16.72 -27.60
C ALA A 340 -6.75 17.86 -27.35
N SER A 341 -7.97 17.74 -27.89
CA SER A 341 -9.06 18.71 -27.75
C SER A 341 -9.93 18.47 -26.52
N TYR A 342 -9.72 17.36 -25.80
CA TYR A 342 -10.53 17.03 -24.63
C TYR A 342 -10.38 18.11 -23.56
N HIS A 343 -11.52 18.74 -23.23
CA HIS A 343 -11.66 19.64 -22.10
C HIS A 343 -12.87 19.18 -21.29
N PRO A 344 -12.66 18.59 -20.09
CA PRO A 344 -13.78 18.25 -19.22
C PRO A 344 -14.44 19.55 -18.77
N SER A 345 -15.77 19.57 -18.74
CA SER A 345 -16.56 20.73 -18.29
C SER A 345 -16.43 21.04 -16.80
N ARG A 346 -15.76 20.17 -16.04
CA ARG A 346 -15.70 20.20 -14.57
C ARG A 346 -14.29 20.22 -13.97
N HIS A 347 -13.23 20.10 -14.78
CA HIS A 347 -11.87 19.96 -14.26
C HIS A 347 -10.88 20.90 -14.95
N ASP A 348 -10.41 21.88 -14.20
CA ASP A 348 -9.28 22.75 -14.57
C ASP A 348 -7.95 22.22 -14.01
N TYR A 349 -7.93 20.97 -13.56
CA TYR A 349 -6.77 20.31 -12.93
C TYR A 349 -6.51 18.93 -13.55
N ALA A 350 -5.35 18.35 -13.26
CA ALA A 350 -4.93 17.08 -13.78
C ALA A 350 -5.72 15.91 -13.14
N VAL A 351 -6.21 14.98 -13.95
CA VAL A 351 -7.05 13.85 -13.51
C VAL A 351 -6.44 12.52 -13.94
N LEU A 352 -6.49 11.54 -13.05
CA LEU A 352 -6.22 10.13 -13.33
C LEU A 352 -7.48 9.31 -13.00
N ALA A 353 -7.93 8.50 -13.95
CA ALA A 353 -8.98 7.51 -13.74
C ALA A 353 -8.55 6.16 -14.30
N ILE A 354 -8.97 5.07 -13.66
CA ILE A 354 -8.61 3.72 -14.10
C ILE A 354 -9.74 2.74 -13.79
N GLY A 355 -9.98 1.79 -14.69
CA GLY A 355 -11.06 0.82 -14.53
C GLY A 355 -11.15 -0.13 -15.71
N ALA A 356 -12.28 -0.82 -15.85
CA ALA A 356 -12.58 -1.54 -17.09
C ALA A 356 -12.97 -0.53 -18.19
N ALA A 357 -12.54 -0.78 -19.43
CA ALA A 357 -12.86 0.08 -20.56
C ALA A 357 -14.37 0.32 -20.69
N GLY A 358 -14.74 1.56 -21.00
CA GLY A 358 -16.14 2.01 -21.10
C GLY A 358 -16.80 2.38 -19.76
N LYS A 359 -16.16 2.09 -18.62
CA LYS A 359 -16.56 2.63 -17.32
C LYS A 359 -15.80 3.89 -16.92
N VAL A 360 -14.63 4.13 -17.52
CA VAL A 360 -13.74 5.25 -17.18
C VAL A 360 -14.27 6.60 -17.69
N ASP A 361 -15.07 6.64 -18.76
CA ASP A 361 -15.66 7.88 -19.29
C ASP A 361 -16.84 8.41 -18.45
N GLN A 362 -17.23 7.75 -17.35
CA GLN A 362 -18.36 8.14 -16.50
C GLN A 362 -17.97 8.95 -15.26
N ASP A 363 -16.68 9.06 -14.97
CA ASP A 363 -16.10 9.86 -13.88
C ASP A 363 -15.47 11.14 -14.44
#